data_AF-A0ABD8B534-F1
#
_entry.id   AF-A0ABD8B534-F1
#
_cell.length_a   1.000
_cell.length_b   1.000
_cell.length_c   1.000
_cell.angle_alpha   90.00
_cell.angle_beta   90.00
_cell.angle_gamma   90.00
#
_symmetry.space_group_name_H-M   'P 1'
#
loop_
_entity.id
_entity.type
_entity.pdbx_description
1 polymer ?
#
loop_
_entity_poly.entity_id
_entity_poly.type
_entity_poly.pdbx_seq_one_letter_code
_entity_poly.pdbx_strand_id
1 'polypeptide(L)'
;MAQQHLEPPTDSPAGPMSGEALAGYLRAQATEFLRSLRQHRENGTDAGTSARAKPRAESRVESRAESRDVSRDVSRAGENGSGESVDAARALRRSARRISGTLHTFRPLLDAEWSEGMRPELAWLSGTLAREHAYAARLERLLGALNRLSGAAGFPAQAAQNTGAPSKGSLTVGAAKAGALLDRQLTLARTRAHSAALQALGSSRFHAVADSVAVLASEVPLTPAAATADLRPLAAAATDRLTDAVTALPLVTAGHPYNAEALVHGLSADTAPHPQDAPWHQVRLLLRLHRYACEVLYGEDAPIDVRLLRAGQALNRHRDAAEAAAAAASAARTPRIAPATAYALGVLHADQRHEVEAARFAFQQNWQKETVRTP
;
A
#
# COMPACT_ATOMS: atom_id res chain seq x y z
N MET A 1 10.40 2.27 66.72
CA MET A 1 10.68 1.60 65.44
C MET A 1 9.62 2.06 64.44
N ALA A 2 9.96 3.07 63.64
CA ALA A 2 9.05 3.71 62.70
C ALA A 2 8.77 2.79 61.50
N GLN A 3 7.50 2.50 61.26
CA GLN A 3 7.05 1.80 60.05
C GLN A 3 6.98 2.83 58.91
N GLN A 4 7.90 2.72 57.96
CA GLN A 4 7.89 3.49 56.73
C GLN A 4 6.73 2.98 55.85
N HIS A 5 5.66 3.77 55.77
CA HIS A 5 4.65 3.64 54.73
C HIS A 5 5.32 4.00 53.39
N LEU A 6 5.47 3.01 52.52
CA LEU A 6 5.93 3.19 51.15
C LEU A 6 4.72 3.70 50.33
N GLU A 7 4.68 4.98 50.03
CA GLU A 7 3.73 5.56 49.07
C GLU A 7 3.98 4.94 47.67
N PRO A 8 2.92 4.61 46.91
CA PRO A 8 3.07 4.24 45.51
C PRO A 8 3.58 5.45 44.71
N PRO A 9 4.44 5.26 43.69
CA PRO A 9 4.88 6.36 42.86
C PRO A 9 3.68 6.98 42.14
N THR A 10 3.35 8.20 42.54
CA THR A 10 2.43 9.10 41.85
C THR A 10 2.84 9.30 40.39
N ASP A 11 1.88 9.14 39.50
CA ASP A 11 1.76 9.65 38.13
C ASP A 11 3.02 10.28 37.50
N SER A 12 3.49 9.65 36.42
CA SER A 12 4.37 10.33 35.45
C SER A 12 3.71 11.61 34.92
N PRO A 13 4.46 12.73 34.80
CA PRO A 13 3.92 14.00 34.34
C PRO A 13 3.82 14.00 32.82
N ALA A 14 2.94 13.17 32.26
CA ALA A 14 2.48 13.38 30.89
C ALA A 14 1.49 14.56 30.93
N GLY A 15 2.02 15.78 30.83
CA GLY A 15 1.19 16.97 30.63
C GLY A 15 0.19 16.77 29.47
N PRO A 16 -0.92 17.51 29.45
CA PRO A 16 -1.93 17.36 28.40
C PRO A 16 -1.26 17.44 27.03
N MET A 17 -1.42 16.39 26.21
CA MET A 17 -1.00 16.37 24.81
C MET A 17 -1.85 17.41 24.08
N SER A 18 -1.32 18.64 23.98
CA SER A 18 -2.03 19.83 23.54
C SER A 18 -1.97 19.98 22.00
N GLY A 19 -2.69 20.96 21.46
CA GLY A 19 -2.61 21.33 20.05
C GLY A 19 -1.20 21.64 19.55
N GLU A 20 -0.25 21.97 20.45
CA GLU A 20 1.15 22.17 20.08
C GLU A 20 1.84 20.88 19.62
N ALA A 21 1.54 19.73 20.26
CA ALA A 21 2.05 18.42 19.83
C ALA A 21 1.52 18.07 18.43
N LEU A 22 0.23 18.32 18.18
CA LEU A 22 -0.39 18.17 16.86
C LEU A 22 0.29 19.04 15.80
N ALA A 23 0.53 20.32 16.12
CA ALA A 23 1.21 21.24 15.21
C ALA A 23 2.69 20.84 14.97
N GLY A 24 3.40 20.41 16.00
CA GLY A 24 4.75 19.85 15.88
C GLY A 24 4.80 18.66 14.93
N TYR A 25 3.88 17.70 15.09
CA TYR A 25 3.79 16.54 14.21
C TYR A 25 3.48 16.92 12.76
N LEU A 26 2.51 17.82 12.52
CA LEU A 26 2.15 18.27 11.17
C LEU A 26 3.33 18.98 10.48
N ARG A 27 4.04 19.87 11.19
CA ARG A 27 5.24 20.53 10.67
C ARG A 27 6.35 19.55 10.33
N ALA A 28 6.57 18.52 11.16
CA ALA A 28 7.55 17.48 10.90
C ALA A 28 7.20 16.66 9.64
N GLN A 29 5.93 16.27 9.47
CA GLN A 29 5.50 15.54 8.28
C GLN A 29 5.52 16.41 7.01
N ALA A 30 5.20 17.69 7.12
CA ALA A 30 5.30 18.65 6.02
C ALA A 30 6.78 18.84 5.59
N THR A 31 7.69 18.94 6.54
CA THR A 31 9.13 19.02 6.26
C THR A 31 9.64 17.75 5.56
N GLU A 32 9.21 16.56 6.00
CA GLU A 32 9.55 15.30 5.34
C GLU A 32 8.96 15.20 3.92
N PHE A 33 7.75 15.72 3.71
CA PHE A 33 7.15 15.85 2.39
C PHE A 33 8.02 16.72 1.45
N LEU A 34 8.45 17.90 1.90
CA LEU A 34 9.27 18.80 1.09
C LEU A 34 10.68 18.23 0.84
N ARG A 35 11.27 17.56 1.84
CA ARG A 35 12.55 16.86 1.72
C ARG A 35 12.49 15.76 0.66
N SER A 36 11.50 14.88 0.75
CA SER A 36 11.30 13.79 -0.22
C SER A 36 10.97 14.32 -1.62
N LEU A 37 10.24 15.43 -1.73
CA LEU A 37 9.99 16.10 -3.00
C LEU A 37 11.27 16.65 -3.63
N ARG A 38 12.15 17.26 -2.84
CA ARG A 38 13.45 17.78 -3.31
C ARG A 38 14.33 16.65 -3.84
N GLN A 39 14.47 15.57 -3.07
CA GLN A 39 15.24 14.39 -3.47
C GLN A 39 14.65 13.74 -4.74
N HIS A 40 13.33 13.71 -4.87
CA HIS A 40 12.69 13.18 -6.08
C HIS A 40 12.98 14.04 -7.32
N ARG A 41 13.13 15.36 -7.18
CA ARG A 41 13.49 16.27 -8.28
C ARG A 41 14.95 16.12 -8.68
N GLU A 42 15.86 16.10 -7.71
CA GLU A 42 17.31 15.93 -7.92
C GLU A 42 17.59 14.61 -8.67
N ASN A 43 16.98 13.52 -8.22
CA ASN A 43 17.17 12.19 -8.82
C ASN A 43 16.44 12.04 -10.17
N GLY A 44 15.39 12.84 -10.40
CA GLY A 44 14.69 12.89 -11.69
C GLY A 44 15.48 13.63 -12.78
N THR A 45 16.24 14.66 -12.41
CA THR A 45 17.09 15.42 -13.34
C THR A 45 18.36 14.66 -13.74
N ASP A 46 18.93 13.88 -12.83
CA ASP A 46 20.15 13.11 -13.10
C ASP A 46 19.91 11.92 -14.04
N ALA A 47 18.75 11.25 -13.91
CA ALA A 47 18.35 10.18 -14.83
C ALA A 47 18.15 10.68 -16.28
N GLY A 48 17.62 11.89 -16.46
CA GLY A 48 17.42 12.52 -17.78
C GLY A 48 18.73 12.97 -18.44
N THR A 49 19.72 13.36 -17.64
CA THR A 49 21.03 13.81 -18.13
C THR A 49 21.91 12.62 -18.54
N SER A 50 21.85 11.51 -17.80
CA SER A 50 22.54 10.26 -18.16
C SER A 50 21.99 9.61 -19.44
N ALA A 51 20.65 9.63 -19.64
CA ALA A 51 20.03 9.12 -20.86
C ALA A 51 20.35 9.96 -22.13
N ARG A 52 20.72 11.24 -21.96
CA ARG A 52 21.08 12.15 -23.08
C ARG A 52 22.56 12.07 -23.46
N ALA A 53 23.42 11.56 -22.59
CA ALA A 53 24.83 11.31 -22.87
C ALA A 53 25.02 9.98 -23.63
N LYS A 54 24.57 9.94 -24.89
CA LYS A 54 24.98 8.89 -25.83
C LYS A 54 26.44 9.17 -26.21
N PRO A 55 27.43 8.32 -25.91
CA PRO A 55 28.80 8.59 -26.33
C PRO A 55 28.87 8.46 -27.85
N ARG A 56 29.20 9.58 -28.50
CA ARG A 56 29.56 9.63 -29.92
C ARG A 56 30.79 8.74 -30.05
N ALA A 57 30.66 7.64 -30.77
CA ALA A 57 31.74 6.68 -31.00
C ALA A 57 32.85 7.36 -31.81
N GLU A 58 33.87 7.86 -31.12
CA GLU A 58 35.16 8.15 -31.72
C GLU A 58 36.11 7.01 -31.37
N SER A 59 36.60 6.38 -32.43
CA SER A 59 37.49 5.24 -32.43
C SER A 59 38.81 5.57 -31.73
N ARG A 60 39.06 4.96 -30.57
CA ARG A 60 40.42 4.81 -30.06
C ARG A 60 40.58 3.44 -29.42
N VAL A 61 41.45 2.65 -30.04
CA VAL A 61 41.88 1.33 -29.58
C VAL A 61 42.81 1.56 -28.40
N GLU A 62 42.33 1.41 -27.16
CA GLU A 62 43.17 1.28 -25.97
C GLU A 62 42.39 0.64 -24.79
N SER A 63 43.07 -0.29 -24.10
CA SER A 63 42.79 -0.99 -22.83
C SER A 63 41.39 -1.64 -22.57
N ARG A 64 41.26 -2.94 -22.93
CA ARG A 64 40.12 -3.83 -22.61
C ARG A 64 39.93 -4.17 -21.12
N ALA A 65 40.82 -3.71 -20.23
CA ALA A 65 40.81 -4.01 -18.79
C ALA A 65 40.13 -2.92 -17.94
N GLU A 66 40.31 -1.62 -18.25
CA GLU A 66 39.71 -0.49 -17.52
C GLU A 66 38.24 -0.27 -17.89
N SER A 67 37.85 -0.64 -19.13
CA SER A 67 36.49 -0.47 -19.64
C SER A 67 35.43 -1.33 -18.92
N ARG A 68 35.85 -2.44 -18.27
CA ARG A 68 34.98 -3.29 -17.46
C ARG A 68 34.69 -2.71 -16.08
N ASP A 69 35.59 -1.92 -15.52
CA ASP A 69 35.46 -1.33 -14.19
C ASP A 69 34.56 -0.08 -14.25
N VAL A 70 34.79 0.79 -15.24
CA VAL A 70 33.94 1.96 -15.50
C VAL A 70 32.52 1.55 -15.89
N SER A 71 32.32 0.49 -16.69
CA SER A 71 30.98 0.00 -17.03
C SER A 71 30.23 -0.58 -15.82
N ARG A 72 30.94 -1.16 -14.85
CA ARG A 72 30.35 -1.65 -13.59
C ARG A 72 29.97 -0.48 -12.68
N ASP A 73 30.83 0.52 -12.53
CA ASP A 73 30.53 1.69 -11.69
C ASP A 73 29.39 2.53 -12.24
N VAL A 74 29.30 2.71 -13.57
CA VAL A 74 28.17 3.41 -14.21
C VAL A 74 26.87 2.63 -14.07
N SER A 75 26.89 1.30 -14.19
CA SER A 75 25.70 0.46 -14.00
C SER A 75 25.22 0.48 -12.54
N ARG A 76 26.16 0.45 -11.59
CA ARG A 76 25.89 0.50 -10.14
C ARG A 76 25.37 1.87 -9.69
N ALA A 77 25.89 2.96 -10.27
CA ALA A 77 25.37 4.31 -10.06
C ALA A 77 23.95 4.49 -10.64
N GLY A 78 23.66 3.90 -11.80
CA GLY A 78 22.33 3.92 -12.42
C GLY A 78 21.28 3.13 -11.62
N GLU A 79 21.65 1.96 -11.07
CA GLU A 79 20.79 1.17 -10.19
C GLU A 79 20.50 1.90 -8.87
N ASN A 80 21.52 2.52 -8.25
CA ASN A 80 21.36 3.32 -7.02
C ASN A 80 20.44 4.54 -7.22
N GLY A 81 20.63 5.33 -8.29
CA GLY A 81 19.80 6.51 -8.55
C GLY A 81 18.32 6.16 -8.79
N SER A 82 18.04 5.01 -9.41
CA SER A 82 16.67 4.52 -9.58
C SER A 82 16.03 4.07 -8.27
N GLY A 83 16.80 3.42 -7.38
CA GLY A 83 16.35 2.99 -6.06
C GLY A 83 16.04 4.17 -5.15
N GLU A 84 16.91 5.18 -5.13
CA GLU A 84 16.72 6.39 -4.34
C GLU A 84 15.50 7.21 -4.79
N SER A 85 15.25 7.30 -6.11
CA SER A 85 14.04 7.97 -6.63
C SER A 85 12.74 7.24 -6.21
N VAL A 86 12.76 5.90 -6.22
CA VAL A 86 11.66 5.05 -5.74
C VAL A 86 11.42 5.25 -4.24
N ASP A 87 12.48 5.34 -3.47
CA ASP A 87 12.41 5.57 -2.02
C ASP A 87 11.93 6.97 -1.68
N ALA A 88 12.36 7.99 -2.42
CA ALA A 88 11.86 9.36 -2.30
C ALA A 88 10.35 9.42 -2.61
N ALA A 89 9.89 8.79 -3.71
CA ALA A 89 8.47 8.71 -4.03
C ALA A 89 7.67 7.95 -2.95
N ARG A 90 8.27 6.92 -2.33
CA ARG A 90 7.66 6.20 -1.20
C ARG A 90 7.58 7.06 0.06
N ALA A 91 8.64 7.83 0.38
CA ALA A 91 8.65 8.77 1.48
C ALA A 91 7.58 9.86 1.30
N LEU A 92 7.50 10.45 0.10
CA LEU A 92 6.49 11.44 -0.27
C LEU A 92 5.05 10.93 -0.09
N ARG A 93 4.78 9.68 -0.50
CA ARG A 93 3.47 9.05 -0.27
C ARG A 93 3.18 8.81 1.22
N ARG A 94 4.20 8.47 2.01
CA ARG A 94 4.05 8.19 3.44
C ARG A 94 3.71 9.47 4.20
N SER A 95 4.43 10.57 3.96
CA SER A 95 4.16 11.87 4.58
C SER A 95 2.79 12.41 4.16
N ALA A 96 2.44 12.38 2.86
CA ALA A 96 1.12 12.82 2.38
C ALA A 96 -0.04 12.08 3.05
N ARG A 97 0.09 10.76 3.25
CA ARG A 97 -0.93 9.94 3.94
C ARG A 97 -1.00 10.22 5.43
N ARG A 98 0.13 10.51 6.07
CA ARG A 98 0.19 10.90 7.49
C ARG A 98 -0.51 12.24 7.69
N ILE A 99 -0.15 13.25 6.91
CA ILE A 99 -0.81 14.56 6.93
C ILE A 99 -2.33 14.36 6.73
N SER A 100 -2.75 13.72 5.64
CA SER A 100 -4.19 13.48 5.35
C SER A 100 -4.92 12.70 6.46
N GLY A 101 -4.24 11.74 7.09
CA GLY A 101 -4.80 10.97 8.21
C GLY A 101 -4.92 11.78 9.50
N THR A 102 -3.92 12.59 9.83
CA THR A 102 -3.94 13.52 10.95
C THR A 102 -5.03 14.58 10.77
N LEU A 103 -5.17 15.14 9.56
CA LEU A 103 -6.28 16.05 9.22
C LEU A 103 -7.66 15.40 9.38
N HIS A 104 -7.77 14.09 9.16
CA HIS A 104 -9.02 13.37 9.35
C HIS A 104 -9.35 13.12 10.83
N THR A 105 -8.37 12.66 11.62
CA THR A 105 -8.60 12.31 13.04
C THR A 105 -8.78 13.55 13.91
N PHE A 106 -7.97 14.58 13.70
CA PHE A 106 -7.97 15.80 14.52
C PHE A 106 -8.67 16.99 13.86
N ARG A 107 -9.57 16.71 12.89
CA ARG A 107 -10.38 17.71 12.19
C ARG A 107 -11.01 18.77 13.11
N PRO A 108 -11.58 18.45 14.29
CA PRO A 108 -12.21 19.45 15.14
C PRO A 108 -11.27 20.53 15.70
N LEU A 109 -9.95 20.31 15.65
CA LEU A 109 -8.94 21.24 16.18
C LEU A 109 -8.27 22.08 15.09
N LEU A 110 -8.56 21.80 13.83
CA LEU A 110 -7.97 22.43 12.66
C LEU A 110 -9.02 23.27 11.93
N ASP A 111 -8.59 24.24 11.14
CA ASP A 111 -9.48 24.98 10.26
C ASP A 111 -10.27 24.02 9.34
N ALA A 112 -11.59 24.14 9.37
CA ALA A 112 -12.48 23.19 8.71
C ALA A 112 -12.39 23.30 7.18
N GLU A 113 -12.42 24.51 6.65
CA GLU A 113 -12.40 24.77 5.20
C GLU A 113 -11.07 24.31 4.59
N TRP A 114 -9.96 24.69 5.22
CA TRP A 114 -8.63 24.27 4.79
C TRP A 114 -8.46 22.75 4.86
N SER A 115 -8.88 22.11 5.97
CA SER A 115 -8.74 20.66 6.12
C SER A 115 -9.61 19.87 5.12
N GLU A 116 -10.80 20.36 4.79
CA GLU A 116 -11.68 19.76 3.80
C GLU A 116 -11.17 19.95 2.36
N GLY A 117 -10.57 21.09 2.04
CA GLY A 117 -9.90 21.32 0.76
C GLY A 117 -8.64 20.49 0.57
N MET A 118 -7.81 20.35 1.61
CA MET A 118 -6.50 19.70 1.52
C MET A 118 -6.57 18.17 1.43
N ARG A 119 -7.52 17.54 2.13
CA ARG A 119 -7.65 16.07 2.19
C ARG A 119 -7.84 15.38 0.83
N PRO A 120 -8.77 15.80 -0.05
CA PRO A 120 -8.95 15.16 -1.36
C PRO A 120 -7.71 15.34 -2.25
N GLU A 121 -7.00 16.46 -2.12
CA GLU A 121 -5.77 16.73 -2.87
C GLU A 121 -4.61 15.82 -2.47
N LEU A 122 -4.38 15.64 -1.16
CA LEU A 122 -3.39 14.69 -0.64
C LEU A 122 -3.77 13.23 -0.98
N ALA A 123 -5.06 12.90 -0.98
CA ALA A 123 -5.55 11.59 -1.41
C ALA A 123 -5.30 11.36 -2.91
N TRP A 124 -5.60 12.35 -3.76
CA TRP A 124 -5.31 12.33 -5.19
C TRP A 124 -3.82 12.13 -5.48
N LEU A 125 -2.96 12.92 -4.83
CA LEU A 125 -1.51 12.84 -5.01
C LEU A 125 -0.96 11.48 -4.58
N SER A 126 -1.27 11.05 -3.35
CA SER A 126 -0.76 9.79 -2.80
C SER A 126 -1.31 8.55 -3.54
N GLY A 127 -2.53 8.65 -4.10
CA GLY A 127 -3.11 7.64 -4.97
C GLY A 127 -2.41 7.58 -6.33
N THR A 128 -2.20 8.73 -6.96
CA THR A 128 -1.54 8.84 -8.27
C THR A 128 -0.14 8.25 -8.25
N LEU A 129 0.67 8.62 -7.24
CA LEU A 129 2.03 8.13 -7.05
C LEU A 129 2.11 6.64 -6.68
N ALA A 130 1.04 6.07 -6.11
CA ALA A 130 1.04 4.67 -5.68
C ALA A 130 0.76 3.69 -6.83
N ARG A 131 0.09 4.14 -7.90
CA ARG A 131 -0.40 3.26 -8.98
C ARG A 131 0.71 2.50 -9.68
N GLU A 132 1.82 3.16 -10.03
CA GLU A 132 2.94 2.51 -10.72
C GLU A 132 3.47 1.31 -9.93
N HIS A 133 3.75 1.53 -8.64
CA HIS A 133 4.28 0.51 -7.74
C HIS A 133 3.25 -0.60 -7.48
N ALA A 134 1.97 -0.25 -7.41
CA ALA A 134 0.90 -1.23 -7.26
C ALA A 134 0.80 -2.17 -8.47
N TYR A 135 0.97 -1.66 -9.70
CA TYR A 135 1.00 -2.51 -10.89
C TYR A 135 2.23 -3.42 -10.92
N ALA A 136 3.40 -2.91 -10.55
CA ALA A 136 4.64 -3.70 -10.47
C ALA A 136 4.52 -4.84 -9.46
N ALA A 137 4.11 -4.55 -8.22
CA ALA A 137 3.93 -5.55 -7.17
C ALA A 137 2.84 -6.58 -7.53
N ARG A 138 1.76 -6.14 -8.21
CA ARG A 138 0.70 -7.04 -8.67
C ARG A 138 1.19 -8.00 -9.75
N LEU A 139 2.02 -7.53 -10.68
CA LEU A 139 2.61 -8.37 -11.72
C LEU A 139 3.52 -9.43 -11.11
N GLU A 140 4.43 -9.02 -10.22
CA GLU A 140 5.33 -9.94 -9.51
C GLU A 140 4.54 -11.02 -8.75
N ARG A 141 3.51 -10.60 -8.00
CA ARG A 141 2.62 -11.52 -7.27
C ARG A 141 1.97 -12.55 -8.19
N LEU A 142 1.39 -12.11 -9.31
CA LEU A 142 0.67 -12.99 -10.24
C LEU A 142 1.61 -13.95 -10.98
N LEU A 143 2.79 -13.50 -11.40
CA LEU A 143 3.79 -14.37 -12.02
C LEU A 143 4.35 -15.39 -11.01
N GLY A 144 4.62 -14.96 -9.77
CA GLY A 144 5.03 -15.87 -8.69
C GLY A 144 3.97 -16.94 -8.40
N ALA A 145 2.69 -16.55 -8.37
CA ALA A 145 1.58 -17.49 -8.20
C ALA A 145 1.45 -18.45 -9.39
N LEU A 146 1.55 -17.97 -10.63
CA LEU A 146 1.53 -18.83 -11.83
C LEU A 146 2.67 -19.84 -11.83
N ASN A 147 3.88 -19.44 -11.45
CA ASN A 147 5.03 -20.33 -11.35
C ASN A 147 4.81 -21.41 -10.27
N ARG A 148 4.30 -21.01 -9.09
CA ARG A 148 3.95 -21.95 -8.02
C ARG A 148 2.88 -22.94 -8.46
N LEU A 149 1.82 -22.49 -9.12
CA LEU A 149 0.73 -23.34 -9.60
C LEU A 149 1.17 -24.27 -10.74
N SER A 150 2.08 -23.81 -11.61
CA SER A 150 2.64 -24.62 -12.70
C SER A 150 3.60 -25.70 -12.19
N GLY A 151 4.38 -25.38 -11.15
CA GLY A 151 5.25 -26.36 -10.47
C GLY A 151 4.49 -27.33 -9.58
N ALA A 152 3.37 -26.90 -8.98
CA ALA A 152 2.49 -27.74 -8.17
C ALA A 152 1.58 -28.66 -9.01
N ALA A 153 1.57 -28.54 -10.34
CA ALA A 153 0.79 -29.41 -11.25
C ALA A 153 1.30 -30.88 -11.32
N GLY A 154 2.02 -31.33 -10.31
CA GLY A 154 2.13 -32.74 -9.92
C GLY A 154 1.02 -33.13 -8.93
N PHE A 155 -0.27 -32.94 -9.28
CA PHE A 155 -1.37 -33.53 -8.52
C PHE A 155 -1.43 -35.05 -8.72
N PRO A 156 -1.89 -35.84 -7.72
CA PRO A 156 -1.87 -37.29 -7.76
C PRO A 156 -2.75 -37.80 -8.90
N ALA A 157 -2.21 -38.75 -9.65
CA ALA A 157 -2.92 -39.43 -10.73
C ALA A 157 -3.98 -40.37 -10.14
N GLN A 158 -5.17 -39.87 -9.83
CA GLN A 158 -6.33 -40.74 -9.61
C GLN A 158 -7.59 -40.05 -10.17
N ALA A 159 -8.26 -40.79 -11.07
CA ALA A 159 -9.58 -40.52 -11.66
C ALA A 159 -9.70 -39.49 -12.80
N ALA A 160 -8.86 -39.59 -13.84
CA ALA A 160 -9.19 -39.03 -15.16
C ALA A 160 -9.08 -40.10 -16.26
N GLN A 161 -9.90 -41.14 -16.16
CA GLN A 161 -10.36 -41.86 -17.34
C GLN A 161 -11.73 -41.27 -17.68
N ASN A 162 -11.86 -40.71 -18.89
CA ASN A 162 -13.10 -40.25 -19.54
C ASN A 162 -13.69 -38.89 -19.14
N THR A 163 -12.99 -37.79 -19.41
CA THR A 163 -13.59 -36.57 -19.99
C THR A 163 -12.48 -35.77 -20.71
N GLY A 164 -12.82 -35.02 -21.76
CA GLY A 164 -11.89 -34.30 -22.66
C GLY A 164 -11.10 -33.15 -22.02
N ALA A 165 -10.37 -33.43 -20.94
CA ALA A 165 -9.51 -32.49 -20.25
C ALA A 165 -8.27 -32.17 -21.11
N PRO A 166 -7.82 -30.91 -21.13
CA PRO A 166 -6.62 -30.51 -21.85
C PRO A 166 -5.41 -31.31 -21.35
N SER A 167 -4.56 -31.78 -22.29
CA SER A 167 -3.33 -32.50 -21.95
C SER A 167 -2.42 -31.66 -21.03
N LYS A 168 -1.61 -32.31 -20.19
CA LYS A 168 -0.68 -31.61 -19.26
C LYS A 168 0.17 -30.54 -19.98
N GLY A 169 0.62 -30.81 -21.21
CA GLY A 169 1.36 -29.84 -22.02
C GLY A 169 0.52 -28.63 -22.49
N SER A 170 -0.79 -28.79 -22.70
CA SER A 170 -1.68 -27.68 -23.02
C SER A 170 -1.89 -26.74 -21.83
N LEU A 171 -1.92 -27.28 -20.60
CA LEU A 171 -2.06 -26.50 -19.37
C LEU A 171 -0.81 -25.66 -19.06
N THR A 172 0.39 -26.22 -19.25
CA THR A 172 1.64 -25.46 -19.07
C THR A 172 1.78 -24.36 -20.13
N VAL A 173 1.42 -24.64 -21.38
CA VAL A 173 1.34 -23.62 -22.45
C VAL A 173 0.27 -22.57 -22.13
N GLY A 174 -0.85 -22.97 -21.54
CA GLY A 174 -1.91 -22.08 -21.06
C GLY A 174 -1.41 -21.10 -19.99
N ALA A 175 -0.68 -21.60 -18.99
CA ALA A 175 -0.07 -20.79 -17.93
C ALA A 175 1.01 -19.84 -18.46
N ALA A 176 1.87 -20.28 -19.37
CA ALA A 176 2.87 -19.43 -20.01
C ALA A 176 2.21 -18.28 -20.80
N LYS A 177 1.16 -18.58 -21.58
CA LYS A 177 0.38 -17.55 -22.30
C LYS A 177 -0.36 -16.61 -21.36
N ALA A 178 -0.87 -17.10 -20.23
CA ALA A 178 -1.51 -16.26 -19.21
C ALA A 178 -0.49 -15.30 -18.56
N GLY A 179 0.71 -15.79 -18.25
CA GLY A 179 1.82 -14.98 -17.76
C GLY A 179 2.21 -13.88 -18.74
N ALA A 180 2.40 -14.22 -20.02
CA ALA A 180 2.73 -13.23 -21.06
C ALA A 180 1.62 -12.19 -21.27
N LEU A 181 0.36 -12.59 -21.18
CA LEU A 181 -0.77 -11.67 -21.26
C LEU A 181 -0.80 -10.68 -20.09
N LEU A 182 -0.64 -11.17 -18.86
CA LEU A 182 -0.61 -10.37 -17.64
C LEU A 182 0.59 -9.41 -17.64
N ASP A 183 1.77 -9.91 -18.03
CA ASP A 183 2.98 -9.11 -18.19
C ASP A 183 2.75 -7.94 -19.13
N ARG A 184 2.25 -8.20 -20.34
CA ARG A 184 1.92 -7.14 -21.31
C ARG A 184 0.92 -6.12 -20.74
N GLN A 185 -0.17 -6.58 -20.13
CA GLN A 185 -1.23 -5.69 -19.64
C GLN A 185 -0.78 -4.83 -18.47
N LEU A 186 -0.14 -5.44 -17.46
CA LEU A 186 0.29 -4.74 -16.26
C LEU A 186 1.51 -3.86 -16.53
N THR A 187 2.41 -4.25 -17.43
CA THR A 187 3.50 -3.39 -17.90
C THR A 187 2.96 -2.16 -18.62
N LEU A 188 1.99 -2.32 -19.53
CA LEU A 188 1.34 -1.17 -20.18
C LEU A 188 0.62 -0.26 -19.18
N ALA A 189 -0.10 -0.84 -18.21
CA ALA A 189 -0.75 -0.08 -17.14
C ALA A 189 0.26 0.67 -16.26
N ARG A 190 1.40 0.04 -15.96
CA ARG A 190 2.51 0.65 -15.23
C ARG A 190 3.09 1.83 -15.99
N THR A 191 3.41 1.69 -17.28
CA THR A 191 3.94 2.80 -18.11
C THR A 191 2.96 3.97 -18.16
N ARG A 192 1.66 3.70 -18.36
CA ARG A 192 0.62 4.73 -18.31
C ARG A 192 0.54 5.42 -16.95
N ALA A 193 0.62 4.65 -15.87
CA ALA A 193 0.61 5.19 -14.51
C ALA A 193 1.86 6.04 -14.21
N HIS A 194 3.02 5.64 -14.73
CA HIS A 194 4.27 6.38 -14.63
C HIS A 194 4.16 7.74 -15.33
N SER A 195 3.74 7.75 -16.60
CA SER A 195 3.52 9.02 -17.33
C SER A 195 2.48 9.91 -16.65
N ALA A 196 1.38 9.34 -16.14
CA ALA A 196 0.37 10.09 -15.40
C ALA A 196 0.90 10.67 -14.08
N ALA A 197 1.82 9.96 -13.39
CA ALA A 197 2.47 10.47 -12.19
C ALA A 197 3.40 11.65 -12.50
N LEU A 198 4.21 11.55 -13.57
CA LEU A 198 5.07 12.65 -14.01
C LEU A 198 4.26 13.88 -14.44
N GLN A 199 3.16 13.69 -15.19
CA GLN A 199 2.25 14.77 -15.56
C GLN A 199 1.60 15.42 -14.33
N ALA A 200 1.18 14.62 -13.35
CA ALA A 200 0.60 15.14 -12.11
C ALA A 200 1.62 15.98 -11.33
N LEU A 201 2.88 15.54 -11.22
CA LEU A 201 3.95 16.27 -10.53
C LEU A 201 4.33 17.59 -11.23
N GLY A 202 4.10 17.71 -12.54
CA GLY A 202 4.28 18.96 -13.30
C GLY A 202 3.04 19.85 -13.37
N SER A 203 1.93 19.47 -12.74
CA SER A 203 0.67 20.20 -12.84
C SER A 203 0.57 21.36 -11.84
N SER A 204 -0.15 22.42 -12.20
CA SER A 204 -0.47 23.53 -11.29
C SER A 204 -1.20 23.04 -10.03
N ARG A 205 -2.05 22.02 -10.17
CA ARG A 205 -2.73 21.33 -9.05
C ARG A 205 -1.72 20.80 -8.03
N PHE A 206 -0.66 20.15 -8.47
CA PHE A 206 0.38 19.66 -7.58
C PHE A 206 1.16 20.80 -6.91
N HIS A 207 1.49 21.85 -7.66
CA HIS A 207 2.19 23.01 -7.09
C HIS A 207 1.38 23.70 -6.00
N ALA A 208 0.06 23.87 -6.18
CA ALA A 208 -0.82 24.41 -5.14
C ALA A 208 -0.81 23.58 -3.85
N VAL A 209 -0.76 22.24 -3.97
CA VAL A 209 -0.63 21.34 -2.82
C VAL A 209 0.74 21.48 -2.16
N ALA A 210 1.81 21.51 -2.95
CA ALA A 210 3.17 21.66 -2.44
C ALA A 210 3.36 23.00 -1.70
N ASP A 211 2.82 24.09 -2.23
CA ASP A 211 2.86 25.42 -1.62
C ASP A 211 2.05 25.46 -0.32
N SER A 212 0.87 24.85 -0.30
CA SER A 212 0.07 24.74 0.92
C SER A 212 0.75 23.88 1.99
N VAL A 213 1.46 22.81 1.60
CA VAL A 213 2.28 22.00 2.51
C VAL A 213 3.52 22.77 2.97
N ALA A 214 4.06 23.67 2.15
CA ALA A 214 5.15 24.57 2.56
C ALA A 214 4.70 25.55 3.65
N VAL A 215 3.51 26.14 3.51
CA VAL A 215 2.89 26.96 4.57
C VAL A 215 2.65 26.11 5.82
N LEU A 216 2.15 24.87 5.68
CA LEU A 216 1.94 23.96 6.80
C LEU A 216 3.22 23.63 7.59
N ALA A 217 4.39 23.70 6.95
CA ALA A 217 5.67 23.46 7.61
C ALA A 217 6.06 24.59 8.59
N SER A 218 5.57 25.81 8.38
CA SER A 218 5.79 26.95 9.28
C SER A 218 4.58 27.20 10.19
N GLU A 219 3.38 27.22 9.63
CA GLU A 219 2.14 27.65 10.29
C GLU A 219 1.06 26.58 10.17
N VAL A 220 0.56 26.13 11.31
CA VAL A 220 -0.53 25.14 11.36
C VAL A 220 -1.83 25.89 11.69
N PRO A 221 -2.88 25.77 10.85
CA PRO A 221 -4.14 26.46 11.06
C PRO A 221 -4.95 25.77 12.17
N LEU A 222 -4.52 25.98 13.41
CA LEU A 222 -5.19 25.52 14.62
C LEU A 222 -6.37 26.44 14.94
N THR A 223 -7.48 25.85 15.36
CA THR A 223 -8.58 26.61 15.94
C THR A 223 -8.16 27.20 17.29
N PRO A 224 -8.77 28.32 17.75
CA PRO A 224 -8.47 28.89 19.06
C PRO A 224 -8.66 27.89 20.22
N ALA A 225 -9.62 26.97 20.08
CA ALA A 225 -9.89 25.92 21.07
C ALA A 225 -8.79 24.85 21.15
N ALA A 226 -7.93 24.72 20.14
CA ALA A 226 -6.90 23.69 20.09
C ALA A 226 -5.76 23.93 21.10
N ALA A 227 -5.55 25.16 21.56
CA ALA A 227 -4.47 25.51 22.49
C ALA A 227 -4.57 24.75 23.82
N THR A 228 -5.80 24.52 24.31
CA THR A 228 -6.07 23.83 25.58
C THR A 228 -6.74 22.47 25.39
N ALA A 229 -7.01 22.06 24.15
CA ALA A 229 -7.70 20.81 23.86
C ALA A 229 -6.80 19.60 24.13
N ASP A 230 -7.38 18.57 24.74
CA ASP A 230 -6.77 17.27 24.89
C ASP A 230 -6.94 16.45 23.60
N LEU A 231 -5.83 15.91 23.06
CA LEU A 231 -5.84 15.07 21.87
C LEU A 231 -6.33 13.64 22.14
N ARG A 232 -6.30 13.16 23.40
CA ARG A 232 -6.62 11.78 23.78
C ARG A 232 -8.05 11.35 23.40
N PRO A 233 -9.11 12.16 23.62
CA PRO A 233 -10.48 11.79 23.22
C PRO A 233 -10.64 11.59 21.71
N LEU A 234 -9.93 12.38 20.89
CA LEU A 234 -10.00 12.27 19.42
C LEU A 234 -9.31 10.99 18.92
N ALA A 235 -8.19 10.61 19.55
CA ALA A 235 -7.51 9.35 19.27
C ALA A 235 -8.30 8.14 19.78
N ALA A 236 -8.96 8.25 20.94
CA ALA A 236 -9.88 7.25 21.46
C ALA A 236 -11.03 7.01 20.47
N ALA A 237 -11.68 8.08 19.98
CA ALA A 237 -12.73 7.97 18.97
C ALA A 237 -12.27 7.30 17.66
N ALA A 238 -11.00 7.45 17.26
CA ALA A 238 -10.45 6.71 16.11
C ALA A 238 -10.27 5.22 16.40
N THR A 239 -9.98 4.87 17.66
CA THR A 239 -9.87 3.49 18.16
C THR A 239 -11.23 2.83 18.27
N ASP A 240 -12.25 3.56 18.74
CA ASP A 240 -13.63 3.09 18.83
C ASP A 240 -14.16 2.78 17.44
N ARG A 241 -14.02 3.71 16.47
CA ARG A 241 -14.41 3.47 15.06
C ARG A 241 -13.73 2.24 14.46
N LEU A 242 -12.45 2.02 14.78
CA LEU A 242 -11.73 0.83 14.31
C LEU A 242 -12.34 -0.44 14.93
N THR A 243 -12.57 -0.42 16.24
CA THR A 243 -13.13 -1.57 16.97
C THR A 243 -14.54 -1.89 16.48
N ASP A 244 -15.40 -0.88 16.33
CA ASP A 244 -16.75 -1.00 15.78
C ASP A 244 -16.76 -1.53 14.34
N ALA A 245 -15.83 -1.07 13.50
CA ALA A 245 -15.73 -1.58 12.14
C ALA A 245 -15.25 -3.03 12.12
N VAL A 246 -14.40 -3.44 13.06
CA VAL A 246 -13.93 -4.83 13.19
C VAL A 246 -15.04 -5.74 13.73
N THR A 247 -15.85 -5.29 14.70
CA THR A 247 -16.99 -6.06 15.20
C THR A 247 -18.08 -6.23 14.14
N ALA A 248 -18.23 -5.26 13.23
CA ALA A 248 -19.13 -5.34 12.08
C ALA A 248 -18.60 -6.20 10.92
N LEU A 249 -17.36 -6.71 10.97
CA LEU A 249 -16.84 -7.55 9.88
C LEU A 249 -17.57 -8.90 9.83
N PRO A 250 -17.83 -9.44 8.61
CA PRO A 250 -18.35 -10.78 8.44
C PRO A 250 -17.23 -11.81 8.69
N LEU A 251 -16.83 -11.96 9.95
CA LEU A 251 -15.74 -12.86 10.39
C LEU A 251 -16.19 -14.32 10.46
N VAL A 252 -17.51 -14.58 10.40
CA VAL A 252 -18.11 -15.92 10.53
C VAL A 252 -18.90 -16.25 9.28
N THR A 253 -18.21 -16.40 8.16
CA THR A 253 -18.76 -17.11 7.00
C THR A 253 -17.93 -18.35 6.71
N ALA A 254 -17.74 -19.20 7.74
CA ALA A 254 -17.10 -20.51 7.60
C ALA A 254 -17.92 -21.52 6.77
N GLY A 255 -19.08 -21.12 6.23
CA GLY A 255 -20.01 -22.01 5.53
C GLY A 255 -20.30 -21.66 4.07
N HIS A 256 -19.82 -20.53 3.55
CA HIS A 256 -20.05 -20.17 2.15
C HIS A 256 -18.75 -20.23 1.36
N PRO A 257 -18.57 -21.18 0.42
CA PRO A 257 -17.44 -21.12 -0.50
C PRO A 257 -17.46 -19.75 -1.20
N TYR A 258 -16.28 -19.21 -1.50
CA TYR A 258 -16.14 -17.89 -2.14
C TYR A 258 -17.00 -17.74 -3.43
N ASN A 259 -17.38 -18.85 -4.07
CA ASN A 259 -18.26 -18.89 -5.25
C ASN A 259 -19.75 -19.11 -4.94
N ALA A 260 -20.20 -19.19 -3.68
CA ALA A 260 -21.60 -19.48 -3.35
C ALA A 260 -22.55 -18.43 -3.93
N GLU A 261 -22.20 -17.16 -3.82
CA GLU A 261 -22.98 -16.07 -4.42
C GLU A 261 -22.93 -16.08 -5.95
N ALA A 262 -21.75 -16.38 -6.54
CA ALA A 262 -21.56 -16.48 -8.00
C ALA A 262 -22.30 -17.68 -8.62
N LEU A 263 -22.50 -18.76 -7.85
CA LEU A 263 -23.31 -19.92 -8.24
C LEU A 263 -24.82 -19.62 -8.18
N VAL A 264 -25.25 -18.70 -7.30
CA VAL A 264 -26.67 -18.33 -7.13
C VAL A 264 -27.10 -17.19 -8.05
N HIS A 265 -26.23 -16.20 -8.31
CA HIS A 265 -26.56 -14.98 -9.07
C HIS A 265 -26.13 -15.05 -10.54
N GLY A 266 -25.52 -16.17 -10.96
CA GLY A 266 -24.80 -16.27 -12.22
C GLY A 266 -23.56 -15.37 -12.24
N LEU A 267 -22.63 -15.62 -13.17
CA LEU A 267 -21.50 -14.71 -13.42
C LEU A 267 -22.01 -13.41 -14.07
N SER A 268 -22.70 -12.58 -13.28
CA SER A 268 -23.16 -11.26 -13.73
C SER A 268 -21.96 -10.40 -14.09
N ALA A 269 -22.10 -9.65 -15.19
CA ALA A 269 -21.03 -9.02 -15.94
C ALA A 269 -20.39 -7.79 -15.25
N ASP A 270 -20.89 -7.39 -14.08
CA ASP A 270 -20.48 -6.14 -13.48
C ASP A 270 -19.18 -6.26 -12.69
N THR A 271 -18.30 -5.30 -12.98
CA THR A 271 -16.99 -5.08 -12.37
C THR A 271 -17.15 -4.55 -10.93
N ALA A 272 -18.19 -4.98 -10.21
CA ALA A 272 -18.37 -4.62 -8.82
C ALA A 272 -17.26 -5.30 -8.01
N PRO A 273 -16.58 -4.57 -7.10
CA PRO A 273 -15.78 -5.21 -6.06
C PRO A 273 -16.64 -6.27 -5.38
N HIS A 274 -16.08 -7.42 -5.04
CA HIS A 274 -16.84 -8.41 -4.28
C HIS A 274 -17.42 -7.68 -3.04
N PRO A 275 -18.74 -7.71 -2.79
CA PRO A 275 -19.37 -6.87 -1.77
C PRO A 275 -18.72 -7.06 -0.39
N GLN A 276 -18.19 -8.26 -0.17
CA GLN A 276 -17.49 -8.65 1.04
C GLN A 276 -16.10 -8.01 1.21
N ASP A 277 -15.45 -7.46 0.18
CA ASP A 277 -14.09 -6.88 0.30
C ASP A 277 -14.10 -5.44 0.84
N ALA A 278 -15.20 -4.69 0.63
CA ALA A 278 -15.30 -3.28 1.00
C ALA A 278 -15.16 -3.03 2.52
N PRO A 279 -15.84 -3.78 3.42
CA PRO A 279 -15.64 -3.63 4.86
C PRO A 279 -14.19 -3.86 5.31
N TRP A 280 -13.48 -4.81 4.70
CA TRP A 280 -12.08 -5.09 5.02
C TRP A 280 -11.13 -3.97 4.58
N HIS A 281 -11.40 -3.35 3.43
CA HIS A 281 -10.68 -2.16 2.99
C HIS A 281 -10.94 -0.95 3.91
N GLN A 282 -12.15 -0.84 4.46
CA GLN A 282 -12.49 0.20 5.43
C GLN A 282 -11.75 -0.01 6.76
N VAL A 283 -11.75 -1.23 7.30
CA VAL A 283 -10.97 -1.58 8.52
C VAL A 283 -9.48 -1.29 8.31
N ARG A 284 -8.94 -1.60 7.13
CA ARG A 284 -7.55 -1.26 6.77
C ARG A 284 -7.27 0.24 6.81
N LEU A 285 -8.21 1.06 6.34
CA LEU A 285 -8.09 2.52 6.41
C LEU A 285 -8.13 2.99 7.87
N LEU A 286 -9.09 2.51 8.66
CA LEU A 286 -9.26 2.85 10.06
C LEU A 286 -8.05 2.46 10.91
N LEU A 287 -7.48 1.28 10.69
CA LEU A 287 -6.25 0.84 11.37
C LEU A 287 -5.08 1.78 11.10
N ARG A 288 -4.98 2.28 9.87
CA ARG A 288 -3.95 3.25 9.49
C ARG A 288 -4.18 4.61 10.16
N LEU A 289 -5.43 5.06 10.26
CA LEU A 289 -5.81 6.30 10.94
C LEU A 289 -5.52 6.22 12.45
N HIS A 290 -5.86 5.09 13.10
CA HIS A 290 -5.50 4.83 14.49
C HIS A 290 -3.98 4.90 14.70
N ARG A 291 -3.19 4.25 13.83
CA ARG A 291 -1.73 4.32 13.93
C ARG A 291 -1.20 5.76 13.83
N TYR A 292 -1.73 6.56 12.90
CA TYR A 292 -1.32 7.96 12.77
C TYR A 292 -1.75 8.81 13.98
N ALA A 293 -2.89 8.51 14.61
CA ALA A 293 -3.30 9.15 15.86
C ALA A 293 -2.32 8.81 16.99
N CYS A 294 -1.88 7.56 17.10
CA CYS A 294 -0.86 7.16 18.07
C CYS A 294 0.51 7.82 17.79
N GLU A 295 0.92 7.94 16.53
CA GLU A 295 2.14 8.68 16.16
C GLU A 295 2.07 10.16 16.62
N VAL A 296 0.89 10.79 16.60
CA VAL A 296 0.70 12.16 17.12
C VAL A 296 0.74 12.22 18.64
N LEU A 297 0.13 11.25 19.33
CA LEU A 297 0.05 11.24 20.79
C LEU A 297 1.36 10.90 21.49
N TYR A 298 2.18 10.04 20.88
CA TYR A 298 3.35 9.47 21.55
C TYR A 298 4.66 9.81 20.84
N GLY A 299 4.62 10.41 19.65
CA GLY A 299 5.82 10.78 18.90
C GLY A 299 6.75 9.59 18.66
N GLU A 300 8.03 9.77 19.01
CA GLU A 300 9.05 8.72 18.91
C GLU A 300 8.89 7.60 19.96
N ASP A 301 8.20 7.90 21.07
CA ASP A 301 7.89 6.96 22.15
C ASP A 301 6.63 6.13 21.87
N ALA A 302 6.11 6.16 20.64
CA ALA A 302 4.93 5.42 20.25
C ALA A 302 5.13 3.91 20.46
N PRO A 303 4.31 3.26 21.30
CA PRO A 303 4.45 1.84 21.55
C PRO A 303 4.24 1.06 20.25
N ILE A 304 5.24 0.29 19.84
CA ILE A 304 5.14 -0.58 18.67
C ILE A 304 4.30 -1.78 19.05
N ASP A 305 2.99 -1.70 18.83
CA ASP A 305 2.13 -2.86 18.96
C ASP A 305 2.35 -3.82 17.78
N VAL A 306 3.17 -4.84 18.01
CA VAL A 306 3.47 -5.91 17.04
C VAL A 306 2.19 -6.56 16.54
N ARG A 307 1.15 -6.65 17.38
CA ARG A 307 -0.16 -7.19 17.01
C ARG A 307 -0.81 -6.36 15.90
N LEU A 308 -0.89 -5.04 16.08
CA LEU A 308 -1.45 -4.12 15.09
C LEU A 308 -0.61 -4.09 13.82
N LEU A 309 0.72 -4.24 13.92
CA LEU A 309 1.59 -4.37 12.76
C LEU A 309 1.26 -5.63 11.96
N ARG A 310 1.13 -6.79 12.62
CA ARG A 310 0.77 -8.07 11.97
C ARG A 310 -0.64 -8.05 11.40
N ALA A 311 -1.60 -7.45 12.11
CA ALA A 311 -2.95 -7.22 11.61
C ALA A 311 -2.94 -6.33 10.35
N GLY A 312 -2.17 -5.24 10.37
CA GLY A 312 -1.99 -4.37 9.20
C GLY A 312 -1.32 -5.07 8.01
N GLN A 313 -0.34 -5.95 8.26
CA GLN A 313 0.27 -6.79 7.23
C GLN A 313 -0.74 -7.77 6.62
N ALA A 314 -1.61 -8.38 7.43
CA ALA A 314 -2.69 -9.23 6.93
C ALA A 314 -3.67 -8.46 6.04
N LEU A 315 -4.09 -7.26 6.45
CA LEU A 315 -4.97 -6.41 5.64
C LEU A 315 -4.32 -5.90 4.34
N ASN A 316 -3.00 -5.68 4.32
CA ASN A 316 -2.27 -5.40 3.08
C ASN A 316 -2.34 -6.59 2.13
N ARG A 317 -2.04 -7.80 2.63
CA ARG A 317 -2.12 -9.04 1.84
C ARG A 317 -3.52 -9.28 1.29
N HIS A 318 -4.56 -9.06 2.10
CA HIS A 318 -5.96 -9.11 1.67
C HIS A 318 -6.20 -8.21 0.45
N ARG A 319 -5.85 -6.91 0.56
CA ARG A 319 -6.05 -5.95 -0.52
C ARG A 319 -5.27 -6.34 -1.78
N ASP A 320 -4.01 -6.74 -1.62
CA ASP A 320 -3.15 -7.07 -2.75
C ASP A 320 -3.63 -8.34 -3.47
N ALA A 321 -4.11 -9.34 -2.71
CA ALA A 321 -4.72 -10.54 -3.25
C ALA A 321 -6.06 -10.25 -3.96
N ALA A 322 -6.93 -9.42 -3.37
CA ALA A 322 -8.21 -9.04 -3.97
C ALA A 322 -8.01 -8.30 -5.31
N GLU A 323 -7.06 -7.37 -5.38
CA GLU A 323 -6.74 -6.67 -6.64
C GLU A 323 -6.04 -7.57 -7.66
N ALA A 324 -5.21 -8.52 -7.22
CA ALA A 324 -4.61 -9.53 -8.10
C ALA A 324 -5.68 -10.45 -8.70
N ALA A 325 -6.65 -10.89 -7.90
CA ALA A 325 -7.80 -11.67 -8.35
C ALA A 325 -8.64 -10.90 -9.39
N ALA A 326 -8.89 -9.61 -9.14
CA ALA A 326 -9.61 -8.74 -10.08
C ALA A 326 -8.85 -8.57 -11.40
N ALA A 327 -7.52 -8.43 -11.35
CA ALA A 327 -6.68 -8.34 -12.55
C ALA A 327 -6.69 -9.65 -13.36
N ALA A 328 -6.61 -10.81 -12.71
CA ALA A 328 -6.72 -12.12 -13.37
C ALA A 328 -8.09 -12.30 -14.04
N ALA A 329 -9.18 -11.94 -13.34
CA ALA A 329 -10.54 -11.98 -13.91
C ALA A 329 -10.70 -11.02 -15.09
N SER A 330 -10.13 -9.81 -15.01
CA SER A 330 -10.14 -8.86 -16.13
C SER A 330 -9.34 -9.37 -17.33
N ALA A 331 -8.18 -10.00 -17.09
CA ALA A 331 -7.37 -10.58 -18.16
C ALA A 331 -8.11 -11.74 -18.85
N ALA A 332 -8.89 -12.54 -18.12
CA ALA A 332 -9.69 -13.63 -18.67
C ALA A 332 -10.81 -13.15 -19.62
N ARG A 333 -11.21 -11.88 -19.54
CA ARG A 333 -12.17 -11.26 -20.46
C ARG A 333 -11.56 -10.70 -21.74
N THR A 334 -10.24 -10.86 -21.94
CA THR A 334 -9.58 -10.41 -23.15
C THR A 334 -10.12 -11.19 -24.36
N PRO A 335 -10.55 -10.52 -25.46
CA PRO A 335 -11.08 -11.22 -26.61
C PRO A 335 -10.01 -12.10 -27.28
N ARG A 336 -10.42 -13.23 -27.85
CA ARG A 336 -9.57 -14.17 -28.62
C ARG A 336 -8.42 -14.82 -27.83
N ILE A 337 -8.58 -15.02 -26.52
CA ILE A 337 -7.65 -15.86 -25.74
C ILE A 337 -7.95 -17.34 -25.95
N ALA A 338 -6.93 -18.20 -25.86
CA ALA A 338 -7.10 -19.64 -25.96
C ALA A 338 -7.82 -20.19 -24.71
N PRO A 339 -8.64 -21.25 -24.81
CA PRO A 339 -9.32 -21.86 -23.65
C PRO A 339 -8.38 -22.27 -22.52
N ALA A 340 -7.20 -22.82 -22.85
CA ALA A 340 -6.18 -23.17 -21.85
C ALA A 340 -5.64 -21.94 -21.09
N THR A 341 -5.56 -20.78 -21.73
CA THR A 341 -5.17 -19.51 -21.10
C THR A 341 -6.28 -18.99 -20.18
N ALA A 342 -7.54 -19.06 -20.62
CA ALA A 342 -8.69 -18.70 -19.79
C ALA A 342 -8.79 -19.59 -18.54
N TYR A 343 -8.57 -20.89 -18.70
CA TYR A 343 -8.52 -21.85 -17.58
C TYR A 343 -7.41 -21.49 -16.58
N ALA A 344 -6.18 -21.23 -17.06
CA ALA A 344 -5.07 -20.84 -16.18
C ALA A 344 -5.36 -19.53 -15.41
N LEU A 345 -5.99 -18.54 -16.05
CA LEU A 345 -6.42 -17.30 -15.40
C LEU A 345 -7.54 -17.54 -14.37
N GLY A 346 -8.44 -18.49 -14.62
CA GLY A 346 -9.46 -18.91 -13.66
C GLY A 346 -8.87 -19.57 -12.41
N VAL A 347 -7.91 -20.49 -12.59
CA VAL A 347 -7.18 -21.12 -11.46
C VAL A 347 -6.40 -20.06 -10.67
N LEU A 348 -5.74 -19.12 -11.36
CA LEU A 348 -5.02 -18.02 -10.72
C LEU A 348 -5.97 -17.10 -9.94
N HIS A 349 -7.15 -16.79 -10.48
CA HIS A 349 -8.17 -16.03 -9.76
C HIS A 349 -8.59 -16.76 -8.48
N ALA A 350 -8.91 -18.05 -8.56
CA ALA A 350 -9.32 -18.84 -7.40
C ALA A 350 -8.21 -18.90 -6.32
N ASP A 351 -6.95 -19.11 -6.73
CA ASP A 351 -5.79 -19.06 -5.83
C ASP A 351 -5.69 -17.72 -5.08
N GLN A 352 -5.82 -16.60 -5.80
CA GLN A 352 -5.79 -15.29 -5.16
C GLN A 352 -6.98 -15.05 -4.23
N ARG A 353 -8.12 -15.67 -4.46
CA ARG A 353 -9.29 -15.59 -3.56
C ARG A 353 -9.13 -16.45 -2.32
N HIS A 354 -8.46 -17.60 -2.42
CA HIS A 354 -8.02 -18.34 -1.23
C HIS A 354 -7.02 -17.54 -0.40
N GLU A 355 -6.10 -16.80 -1.03
CA GLU A 355 -5.19 -15.88 -0.33
C GLU A 355 -5.93 -14.73 0.38
N VAL A 356 -7.05 -14.24 -0.19
CA VAL A 356 -7.93 -13.28 0.49
C VAL A 356 -8.49 -13.87 1.77
N GLU A 357 -9.08 -15.08 1.72
CA GLU A 357 -9.62 -15.74 2.91
C GLU A 357 -8.53 -16.07 3.94
N ALA A 358 -7.37 -16.55 3.50
CA ALA A 358 -6.22 -16.79 4.37
C ALA A 358 -5.75 -15.51 5.07
N ALA A 359 -5.80 -14.36 4.39
CA ALA A 359 -5.48 -13.07 4.97
C ALA A 359 -6.54 -12.61 5.99
N ARG A 360 -7.82 -12.88 5.75
CA ARG A 360 -8.92 -12.62 6.71
C ARG A 360 -8.74 -13.44 7.99
N PHE A 361 -8.48 -14.74 7.84
CA PHE A 361 -8.17 -15.62 8.96
C PHE A 361 -6.93 -15.16 9.73
N ALA A 362 -5.84 -14.82 9.03
CA ALA A 362 -4.63 -14.31 9.67
C ALA A 362 -4.87 -12.98 10.40
N PHE A 363 -5.69 -12.09 9.86
CA PHE A 363 -6.08 -10.86 10.55
C PHE A 363 -6.81 -11.18 11.86
N GLN A 364 -7.82 -12.05 11.82
CA GLN A 364 -8.59 -12.45 13.00
C GLN A 364 -7.69 -13.03 14.09
N GLN A 365 -6.79 -13.96 13.73
CA GLN A 365 -5.84 -14.56 14.67
C GLN A 365 -4.90 -13.52 15.30
N ASN A 366 -4.44 -12.55 14.52
CA ASN A 366 -3.59 -11.49 15.07
C ASN A 366 -4.41 -10.50 15.93
N TRP A 367 -5.65 -10.20 15.55
CA TRP A 367 -6.50 -9.27 16.29
C TRP A 367 -6.91 -9.82 17.66
N GLN A 368 -7.27 -11.10 17.73
CA GLN A 368 -7.72 -11.80 18.94
C GLN A 368 -6.60 -12.13 19.93
N LYS A 369 -5.35 -12.23 19.48
CA LYS A 369 -4.20 -12.46 20.37
C LYS A 369 -4.01 -11.24 21.25
N GLU A 370 -4.50 -11.28 22.47
CA GLU A 370 -4.31 -10.23 23.46
C GLU A 370 -2.82 -10.11 23.79
N THR A 371 -2.29 -8.88 23.80
CA THR A 371 -0.97 -8.64 24.38
C THR A 371 -1.09 -8.90 25.87
N VAL A 372 -0.43 -9.96 26.36
CA VAL A 372 -0.17 -10.11 27.79
C VAL A 372 0.61 -8.87 28.23
N ARG A 373 -0.09 -7.88 28.81
CA ARG A 373 0.56 -6.81 29.55
C ARG A 373 0.97 -7.43 30.87
N THR A 374 2.25 -7.71 31.02
CA THR A 374 2.83 -8.04 32.32
C THR A 374 2.59 -6.82 33.25
N PRO A 375 2.03 -7.03 34.46
CA PRO A 375 1.69 -5.95 35.38
C PRO A 375 2.90 -5.18 35.91
#